data_AF-A0A2Z6QTY8-F1
#
_entry.id   AF-A0A2Z6QTY8-F1
#
_cell.length_a   1.000
_cell.length_b   1.000
_cell.length_c   1.000
_cell.angle_alpha   90.00
_cell.angle_beta   90.00
_cell.angle_gamma   90.00
#
_symmetry.space_group_name_H-M   'P 1'
#
loop_
_entity.id
_entity.type
_entity.pdbx_description
1 polymer ?
#
loop_
_entity_poly.entity_id
_entity_poly.type
_entity_poly.pdbx_seq_one_letter_code
_entity_poly.pdbx_strand_id
1 'polypeptide(L)'
;MKCSVCENPTTKCCSRCHTKYYCSKSCQKKDYPNHVRDCPSKSADILAKNVFDNLIPTNNAVRYEYGFCNCKDVDEESKLLGLYIGLIKYIEISTSELHSWWKSGNLIFYIKKAYENRNSGYYQWFLKNEHVLQGLRKYEGEKTDKYLTDKYRAMVKPYLSEHDQTVPIESLPESKRDVYTFYFMILKGYVPSIEQQAWIDFGFCSCKYVNSFFDVTEEPRLGDLYRELIIQKGCKIDEFHDAYLSGSILDLLKRKCNSNDCNWLSESKIETRGYHQPTKSVYYLKQYVLGESVSLQPSVNVDYGFMNCRTEDEKRHLKNIYEKLIKNSQFDPRDLHEACIAGKIFSYVGSILPDEALKGKFFKNPYPLKDFD
;
A
#
# COMPACT_ATOMS: atom_id res chain seq x y z
N MET A 1 9.62 34.68 22.39
CA MET A 1 8.55 34.52 21.38
C MET A 1 7.37 35.42 21.74
N LYS A 2 6.53 35.77 20.76
CA LYS A 2 5.37 36.66 20.95
C LYS A 2 4.07 35.91 20.74
N CYS A 3 3.01 36.31 21.45
CA CYS A 3 1.66 35.79 21.23
C CYS A 3 1.17 36.13 19.82
N SER A 4 0.61 35.16 19.09
CA SER A 4 0.14 35.32 17.71
C SER A 4 -1.10 36.23 17.57
N VAL A 5 -1.69 36.67 18.69
CA VAL A 5 -2.93 37.48 18.72
C VAL A 5 -2.71 38.87 19.31
N CYS A 6 -1.94 38.98 20.38
CA CYS A 6 -1.76 40.24 21.11
C CYS A 6 -0.30 40.65 21.28
N GLU A 7 0.63 39.93 20.65
CA GLU A 7 2.08 40.19 20.66
C GLU A 7 2.80 40.17 22.02
N ASN A 8 2.09 39.98 23.13
CA ASN A 8 2.71 39.87 24.44
C ASN A 8 3.77 38.76 24.48
N PRO A 9 4.90 38.96 25.18
CA PRO A 9 5.92 37.94 25.36
C PRO A 9 5.34 36.66 25.96
N THR A 10 5.67 35.52 25.38
CA THR A 10 5.24 34.22 25.91
C THR A 10 6.19 33.09 25.54
N THR A 11 6.20 32.06 26.37
CA THR A 11 6.84 30.76 26.12
C THR A 11 5.82 29.66 25.83
N LYS A 12 4.53 29.94 26.04
CA LYS A 12 3.44 28.97 25.81
C LYS A 12 3.17 28.86 24.32
N CYS A 13 3.14 27.62 23.82
CA CYS A 13 2.82 27.30 22.44
C CYS A 13 1.57 26.41 22.35
N CYS A 14 1.01 26.33 21.14
CA CYS A 14 -0.05 25.38 20.83
C CYS A 14 0.43 23.97 21.18
N SER A 15 -0.28 23.28 22.07
CA SER A 15 0.08 21.93 22.50
C SER A 15 -0.05 20.87 21.40
N ARG A 16 -0.57 21.23 20.22
CA ARG A 16 -0.76 20.32 19.08
C ARG A 16 0.43 20.38 18.12
N CYS A 17 0.78 21.58 17.67
CA CYS A 17 1.81 21.77 16.65
C CYS A 17 3.13 22.33 17.19
N HIS A 18 3.12 22.92 18.37
CA HIS A 18 4.25 23.65 18.97
C HIS A 18 4.84 24.78 18.10
N THR A 19 4.23 25.14 16.97
CA THR A 19 4.71 26.19 16.04
C THR A 19 4.13 27.57 16.31
N LYS A 20 2.91 27.66 16.86
CA LYS A 20 2.24 28.93 17.19
C LYS A 20 2.26 29.20 18.70
N TYR A 21 2.49 30.45 19.09
CA TYR A 21 2.63 30.88 20.48
C TYR A 21 1.43 31.70 20.95
N TYR A 22 0.96 31.46 22.18
CA TYR A 22 -0.21 32.11 22.78
C TYR A 22 0.01 32.41 24.26
N CYS A 23 -0.17 33.66 24.69
CA CYS A 23 -0.02 34.02 26.11
C CYS A 23 -1.12 33.39 27.01
N SER A 24 -2.27 33.03 26.45
CA SER A 24 -3.41 32.46 27.16
C SER A 24 -4.27 31.53 26.28
N LYS A 25 -5.09 30.68 26.91
CA LYS A 25 -6.12 29.86 26.23
C LYS A 25 -7.14 30.72 25.49
N SER A 26 -7.40 31.94 25.96
CA SER A 26 -8.32 32.88 25.31
C SER A 26 -7.76 33.34 23.95
N CYS A 27 -6.49 33.74 23.91
CA CYS A 27 -5.80 34.08 22.66
C CYS A 27 -5.76 32.89 21.70
N GLN A 28 -5.47 31.68 22.20
CA GLN A 28 -5.49 30.48 21.36
C GLN A 28 -6.88 30.23 20.76
N LYS A 29 -7.96 30.32 21.56
CA LYS A 29 -9.34 30.12 21.05
C LYS A 29 -9.72 31.17 20.00
N LYS A 30 -9.30 32.43 20.17
CA LYS A 30 -9.56 33.51 19.21
C LYS A 30 -8.89 33.26 17.86
N ASP A 31 -7.67 32.73 17.86
CA ASP A 31 -6.92 32.41 16.63
C ASP A 31 -7.26 31.04 16.04
N TYR A 32 -7.88 30.14 16.82
CA TYR A 32 -8.09 28.75 16.43
C TYR A 32 -8.80 28.57 15.06
N PRO A 33 -9.84 29.35 14.69
CA PRO A 33 -10.47 29.21 13.37
C PRO A 33 -9.52 29.44 12.17
N ASN A 34 -8.47 30.24 12.36
CA ASN A 34 -7.44 30.46 11.35
C ASN A 34 -6.33 29.42 11.51
N HIS A 35 -5.83 29.24 12.74
CA HIS A 35 -4.74 28.30 13.03
C HIS A 35 -5.08 26.86 12.66
N VAL A 36 -6.33 26.42 12.82
CA VAL A 36 -6.75 25.02 12.57
C VAL A 36 -6.48 24.57 11.13
N ARG A 37 -6.41 25.50 10.17
CA ARG A 37 -6.10 25.19 8.76
C ARG A 37 -4.65 24.70 8.58
N ASP A 38 -3.74 25.25 9.37
CA ASP A 38 -2.30 24.94 9.32
C ASP A 38 -1.85 24.08 10.50
N CYS A 39 -2.75 23.79 11.45
CA CYS A 39 -2.45 22.99 12.63
C CYS A 39 -2.67 21.51 12.31
N PRO A 40 -1.62 20.65 12.34
CA PRO A 40 -1.75 19.22 12.03
C PRO A 40 -2.90 18.57 12.80
N SER A 41 -3.74 17.80 12.10
CA SER A 41 -4.84 17.03 12.70
C SER A 41 -4.33 16.10 13.81
N LYS A 42 -5.16 15.85 14.83
CA LYS A 42 -4.84 14.83 15.84
C LYS A 42 -4.95 13.49 15.14
N SER A 43 -4.13 12.53 15.54
CA SER A 43 -4.26 11.13 15.16
C SER A 43 -5.71 10.62 15.31
N ALA A 44 -6.42 11.00 16.36
CA ALA A 44 -7.84 10.66 16.55
C ALA A 44 -8.76 11.16 15.42
N ASP A 45 -8.52 12.38 14.91
CA ASP A 45 -9.31 12.96 13.83
C ASP A 45 -8.99 12.27 12.49
N ILE A 46 -7.73 11.90 12.28
CA ILE A 46 -7.29 11.13 11.11
C ILE A 46 -7.92 9.72 11.15
N LEU A 47 -7.90 9.05 12.31
CA LEU A 47 -8.55 7.77 12.50
C LEU A 47 -10.05 7.84 12.22
N ALA A 48 -10.73 8.89 12.69
CA ALA A 48 -12.15 9.09 12.40
C ALA A 48 -12.40 9.21 10.89
N LYS A 49 -11.58 9.96 10.16
CA LYS A 49 -11.65 10.02 8.69
C LYS A 49 -11.49 8.64 8.06
N ASN A 50 -10.45 7.90 8.46
CA ASN A 50 -10.22 6.52 8.00
C ASN A 50 -11.44 5.61 8.28
N VAL A 51 -12.06 5.73 9.46
CA VAL A 51 -13.28 5.02 9.83
C VAL A 51 -14.46 5.41 8.94
N PHE A 52 -14.64 6.69 8.62
CA PHE A 52 -15.69 7.15 7.70
C PHE A 52 -15.52 6.59 6.30
N ASP A 53 -14.30 6.59 5.81
CA ASP A 53 -13.92 6.10 4.48
C ASP A 53 -13.78 4.56 4.41
N ASN A 54 -13.87 3.86 5.56
CA ASN A 54 -13.63 2.41 5.68
C ASN A 54 -12.24 1.99 5.18
N LEU A 55 -11.21 2.79 5.51
CA LEU A 55 -9.83 2.59 5.10
C LEU A 55 -8.95 2.22 6.29
N ILE A 56 -8.04 1.26 6.11
CA ILE A 56 -7.01 0.94 7.10
C ILE A 56 -6.05 2.14 7.21
N PRO A 57 -5.76 2.67 8.42
CA PRO A 57 -4.88 3.81 8.56
C PRO A 57 -3.46 3.51 8.07
N THR A 58 -2.94 4.38 7.19
CA THR A 58 -1.54 4.39 6.74
C THR A 58 -0.69 5.42 7.51
N ASN A 59 -1.31 6.42 8.14
CA ASN A 59 -0.63 7.43 8.92
C ASN A 59 0.04 6.83 10.17
N ASN A 60 1.36 6.98 10.31
CA ASN A 60 2.13 6.41 11.42
C ASN A 60 1.61 6.82 12.80
N ALA A 61 1.20 8.08 12.99
CA ALA A 61 0.69 8.51 14.29
C ALA A 61 -0.58 7.74 14.68
N VAL A 62 -1.50 7.53 13.73
CA VAL A 62 -2.68 6.70 13.98
C VAL A 62 -2.30 5.27 14.32
N ARG A 63 -1.39 4.68 13.54
CA ARG A 63 -1.02 3.27 13.69
C ARG A 63 -0.36 2.96 15.04
N TYR A 64 0.47 3.87 15.54
CA TYR A 64 1.13 3.75 16.84
C TYR A 64 0.18 4.02 18.01
N GLU A 65 -0.59 5.09 17.92
CA GLU A 65 -1.40 5.57 19.03
C GLU A 65 -2.68 4.77 19.22
N TYR A 66 -3.18 4.11 18.16
CA TYR A 66 -4.43 3.35 18.18
C TYR A 66 -4.24 1.86 17.85
N GLY A 67 -3.01 1.34 17.96
CA GLY A 67 -2.77 -0.10 18.07
C GLY A 67 -2.63 -0.88 16.77
N PHE A 68 -2.76 -0.27 15.60
CA PHE A 68 -2.56 -0.98 14.33
C PHE A 68 -1.13 -1.54 14.18
N CYS A 69 -0.11 -0.88 14.74
CA CYS A 69 1.26 -1.44 14.77
C CYS A 69 1.40 -2.72 15.60
N ASN A 70 0.45 -2.97 16.51
CA ASN A 70 0.46 -4.17 17.34
C ASN A 70 -0.17 -5.37 16.63
N CYS A 71 -1.06 -5.14 15.67
CA CYS A 71 -1.69 -6.18 14.86
C CYS A 71 -0.66 -7.11 14.21
N LYS A 72 -0.98 -8.40 14.21
CA LYS A 72 -0.12 -9.43 13.65
C LYS A 72 -0.21 -9.46 12.13
N ASP A 73 -1.36 -9.19 11.56
CA ASP A 73 -1.67 -9.27 10.13
C ASP A 73 -2.81 -8.30 9.73
N VAL A 74 -3.12 -8.26 8.43
CA VAL A 74 -4.19 -7.42 7.84
C VAL A 74 -5.59 -7.78 8.35
N ASP A 75 -5.85 -9.04 8.69
CA ASP A 75 -7.16 -9.43 9.27
C ASP A 75 -7.35 -8.75 10.62
N GLU A 76 -6.34 -8.80 11.50
CA GLU A 76 -6.41 -8.08 12.79
C GLU A 76 -6.54 -6.57 12.62
N GLU A 77 -5.87 -5.96 11.64
CA GLU A 77 -6.06 -4.53 11.34
C GLU A 77 -7.48 -4.22 10.90
N SER A 78 -8.07 -5.10 10.08
CA SER A 78 -9.45 -4.99 9.62
C SER A 78 -10.46 -5.20 10.75
N LYS A 79 -10.22 -6.15 11.67
CA LYS A 79 -11.04 -6.31 12.88
C LYS A 79 -10.93 -5.11 13.81
N LEU A 80 -9.72 -4.55 13.96
CA LEU A 80 -9.48 -3.36 14.77
C LEU A 80 -10.14 -2.12 14.16
N LEU A 81 -10.09 -1.95 12.83
CA LEU A 81 -10.85 -0.91 12.14
C LEU A 81 -12.36 -1.08 12.36
N GLY A 82 -12.86 -2.32 12.26
CA GLY A 82 -14.26 -2.65 12.57
C GLY A 82 -14.69 -2.28 13.98
N LEU A 83 -13.80 -2.47 14.97
CA LEU A 83 -14.00 -2.01 16.35
C LEU A 83 -14.10 -0.47 16.40
N TYR A 84 -13.18 0.26 15.77
CA TYR A 84 -13.24 1.72 15.73
C TYR A 84 -14.43 2.28 14.95
N ILE A 85 -14.86 1.59 13.88
CA ILE A 85 -16.12 1.86 13.17
C ILE A 85 -17.30 1.78 14.14
N GLY A 86 -17.37 0.70 14.92
CA GLY A 86 -18.41 0.55 15.95
C GLY A 86 -18.41 1.70 16.97
N LEU A 87 -17.24 2.10 17.48
CA LEU A 87 -17.09 3.18 18.45
C LEU A 87 -17.51 4.55 17.90
N ILE A 88 -17.05 4.91 16.71
CA ILE A 88 -17.20 6.27 16.17
C ILE A 88 -18.52 6.43 15.43
N LYS A 89 -18.92 5.44 14.59
CA LYS A 89 -20.13 5.57 13.76
C LYS A 89 -21.41 5.16 14.48
N TYR A 90 -21.35 4.18 15.38
CA TYR A 90 -22.56 3.56 15.95
C TYR A 90 -22.74 3.83 17.44
N ILE A 91 -21.65 4.02 18.18
CA ILE A 91 -21.69 4.48 19.58
C ILE A 91 -21.56 6.01 19.65
N GLU A 92 -21.10 6.65 18.57
CA GLU A 92 -20.97 8.10 18.42
C GLU A 92 -20.00 8.75 19.41
N ILE A 93 -18.93 8.03 19.78
CA ILE A 93 -17.84 8.60 20.57
C ILE A 93 -17.12 9.68 19.76
N SER A 94 -16.96 10.86 20.35
CA SER A 94 -16.26 11.96 19.68
C SER A 94 -14.75 11.69 19.57
N THR A 95 -14.11 12.29 18.56
CA THR A 95 -12.65 12.20 18.40
C THR A 95 -11.89 12.78 19.58
N SER A 96 -12.48 13.75 20.29
CA SER A 96 -11.92 14.35 21.50
C SER A 96 -11.97 13.39 22.69
N GLU A 97 -13.07 12.67 22.86
CA GLU A 97 -13.19 11.62 23.89
C GLU A 97 -12.21 10.49 23.60
N LEU A 98 -12.18 9.97 22.38
CA LEU A 98 -11.27 8.90 21.98
C LEU A 98 -9.80 9.29 22.20
N HIS A 99 -9.43 10.51 21.86
CA HIS A 99 -8.10 11.05 22.14
C HIS A 99 -7.82 11.15 23.65
N SER A 100 -8.81 11.55 24.46
CA SER A 100 -8.64 11.63 25.91
C SER A 100 -8.42 10.24 26.54
N TRP A 101 -9.11 9.22 26.05
CA TRP A 101 -8.97 7.84 26.51
C TRP A 101 -7.56 7.33 26.25
N TRP A 102 -7.05 7.51 25.03
CA TRP A 102 -5.66 7.20 24.68
C TRP A 102 -4.67 7.95 25.56
N LYS A 103 -4.81 9.28 25.67
CA LYS A 103 -3.89 10.13 26.45
C LYS A 103 -3.85 9.76 27.93
N SER A 104 -4.95 9.27 28.48
CA SER A 104 -5.03 8.81 29.87
C SER A 104 -4.42 7.43 30.11
N GLY A 105 -4.09 6.68 29.05
CA GLY A 105 -3.65 5.28 29.15
C GLY A 105 -4.79 4.28 29.41
N ASN A 106 -6.05 4.71 29.44
CA ASN A 106 -7.21 3.88 29.80
C ASN A 106 -8.08 3.49 28.59
N LEU A 107 -7.49 3.46 27.39
CA LEU A 107 -8.23 3.21 26.15
C LEU A 107 -9.02 1.89 26.19
N ILE A 108 -8.40 0.79 26.63
CA ILE A 108 -9.03 -0.53 26.77
C ILE A 108 -10.25 -0.47 27.69
N PHE A 109 -10.10 0.16 28.86
CA PHE A 109 -11.16 0.26 29.86
C PHE A 109 -12.37 1.00 29.30
N TYR A 110 -12.16 2.16 28.67
CA TYR A 110 -13.26 2.96 28.13
C TYR A 110 -13.92 2.32 26.90
N ILE A 111 -13.16 1.59 26.07
CA ILE A 111 -13.75 0.80 24.97
C ILE A 111 -14.68 -0.28 25.55
N LYS A 112 -14.23 -1.05 26.55
CA LYS A 112 -15.08 -2.06 27.21
C LYS A 112 -16.35 -1.45 27.77
N LYS A 113 -16.23 -0.31 28.45
CA LYS A 113 -17.38 0.44 28.98
C LYS A 113 -18.33 0.92 27.89
N ALA A 114 -17.82 1.39 26.76
CA ALA A 114 -18.64 1.84 25.63
C ALA A 114 -19.46 0.70 24.99
N TYR A 115 -18.95 -0.53 25.06
CA TYR A 115 -19.58 -1.73 24.51
C TYR A 115 -20.32 -2.60 25.53
N GLU A 116 -20.40 -2.19 26.80
CA GLU A 116 -20.87 -3.03 27.93
C GLU A 116 -22.24 -3.70 27.68
N ASN A 117 -23.12 -3.09 26.88
CA ASN A 117 -24.44 -3.61 26.53
C ASN A 117 -24.63 -3.91 25.04
N ARG A 118 -23.54 -4.11 24.29
CA ARG A 118 -23.58 -4.27 22.82
C ARG A 118 -22.91 -5.55 22.39
N ASN A 119 -23.59 -6.32 21.54
CA ASN A 119 -23.05 -7.53 20.96
C ASN A 119 -22.58 -7.27 19.53
N SER A 120 -21.30 -6.92 19.37
CA SER A 120 -20.64 -6.78 18.07
C SER A 120 -19.61 -7.87 17.89
N GLY A 121 -19.55 -8.49 16.71
CA GLY A 121 -18.51 -9.47 16.38
C GLY A 121 -17.09 -8.91 16.54
N TYR A 122 -16.88 -7.63 16.21
CA TYR A 122 -15.59 -6.95 16.41
C TYR A 122 -15.26 -6.73 17.88
N TYR A 123 -16.27 -6.47 18.73
CA TYR A 123 -16.05 -6.35 20.17
C TYR A 123 -15.71 -7.71 20.81
N GLN A 124 -16.40 -8.78 20.41
CA GLN A 124 -16.07 -10.14 20.85
C GLN A 124 -14.67 -10.57 20.42
N TRP A 125 -14.26 -10.19 19.20
CA TRP A 125 -12.87 -10.35 18.75
C TRP A 125 -11.90 -9.55 19.63
N PHE A 126 -12.20 -8.28 19.93
CA PHE A 126 -11.34 -7.42 20.73
C PHE A 126 -11.11 -7.98 22.15
N LEU A 127 -12.14 -8.51 22.81
CA LEU A 127 -11.99 -9.14 24.13
C LEU A 127 -10.99 -10.31 24.14
N LYS A 128 -10.78 -10.97 22.99
CA LYS A 128 -9.79 -12.04 22.83
C LYS A 128 -8.42 -11.53 22.36
N ASN A 129 -8.33 -10.26 21.92
CA ASN A 129 -7.16 -9.69 21.26
C ASN A 129 -6.76 -8.33 21.87
N GLU A 130 -6.93 -8.15 23.18
CA GLU A 130 -6.60 -6.89 23.87
C GLU A 130 -5.14 -6.44 23.68
N HIS A 131 -4.25 -7.39 23.35
CA HIS A 131 -2.85 -7.13 23.04
C HIS A 131 -2.66 -6.04 21.96
N VAL A 132 -3.60 -5.87 21.03
CA VAL A 132 -3.52 -4.85 19.99
C VAL A 132 -3.54 -3.43 20.57
N LEU A 133 -4.16 -3.23 21.75
CA LEU A 133 -4.22 -1.93 22.44
C LEU A 133 -3.31 -1.84 23.68
N GLN A 134 -2.41 -2.80 23.88
CA GLN A 134 -1.45 -2.78 24.98
C GLN A 134 -0.16 -2.05 24.57
N GLY A 135 0.48 -1.36 25.52
CA GLY A 135 1.77 -0.71 25.31
C GLY A 135 1.76 0.38 24.24
N LEU A 136 0.60 1.02 24.00
CA LEU A 136 0.45 2.12 23.05
C LEU A 136 1.38 3.28 23.42
N ARG A 137 1.92 3.94 22.40
CA ARG A 137 2.86 5.04 22.57
C ARG A 137 2.64 6.13 21.54
N LYS A 138 3.07 7.34 21.90
CA LYS A 138 3.03 8.49 21.01
C LYS A 138 4.01 8.29 19.85
N TYR A 139 3.61 8.65 18.64
CA TYR A 139 4.54 8.69 17.52
C TYR A 139 5.45 9.91 17.64
N GLU A 140 6.77 9.67 17.71
CA GLU A 140 7.79 10.72 17.88
C GLU A 140 8.55 11.06 16.57
N GLY A 141 8.04 10.60 15.42
CA GLY A 141 8.65 10.82 14.10
C GLY A 141 9.37 9.59 13.57
N GLU A 142 10.19 9.78 12.52
CA GLU A 142 10.91 8.72 11.79
C GLU A 142 12.05 8.06 12.57
N LYS A 143 12.24 8.40 13.86
CA LYS A 143 13.15 7.62 14.69
C LYS A 143 12.66 6.19 14.67
N THR A 144 13.42 5.33 14.00
CA THR A 144 13.06 3.94 13.77
C THR A 144 12.79 3.33 15.13
N ASP A 145 11.55 2.96 15.36
CA ASP A 145 11.18 2.40 16.63
C ASP A 145 11.90 1.06 16.77
N LYS A 146 12.90 1.04 17.63
CA LYS A 146 13.73 -0.14 17.86
C LYS A 146 12.85 -1.36 18.18
N TYR A 147 11.75 -1.18 18.92
CA TYR A 147 10.82 -2.26 19.20
C TYR A 147 10.11 -2.80 17.94
N LEU A 148 9.64 -1.92 17.03
CA LEU A 148 9.03 -2.40 15.79
C LEU A 148 10.06 -3.05 14.88
N THR A 149 11.26 -2.47 14.81
CA THR A 149 12.37 -3.04 14.05
C THR A 149 12.73 -4.43 14.55
N ASP A 150 12.84 -4.60 15.87
CA ASP A 150 13.11 -5.89 16.52
C ASP A 150 11.95 -6.88 16.29
N LYS A 151 10.69 -6.41 16.36
CA LYS A 151 9.48 -7.23 16.06
C LYS A 151 9.47 -7.69 14.60
N TYR A 152 9.78 -6.81 13.66
CA TYR A 152 9.83 -7.12 12.23
C TYR A 152 10.98 -8.08 11.92
N ARG A 153 12.15 -7.83 12.52
CA ARG A 153 13.30 -8.74 12.45
C ARG A 153 12.92 -10.12 13.00
N ALA A 154 12.29 -10.20 14.16
CA ALA A 154 11.89 -11.48 14.77
C ALA A 154 10.93 -12.29 13.88
N MET A 155 10.06 -11.64 13.11
CA MET A 155 9.12 -12.30 12.18
C MET A 155 9.83 -12.95 10.99
N VAL A 156 10.81 -12.26 10.41
CA VAL A 156 11.52 -12.74 9.20
C VAL A 156 12.72 -13.62 9.57
N LYS A 157 13.29 -13.46 10.78
CA LYS A 157 14.48 -14.18 11.26
C LYS A 157 14.44 -15.70 11.02
N PRO A 158 13.33 -16.43 11.23
CA PRO A 158 13.29 -17.88 10.99
C PRO A 158 13.54 -18.29 9.53
N TYR A 159 13.40 -17.37 8.57
CA TYR A 159 13.57 -17.60 7.15
C TYR A 159 14.94 -17.17 6.61
N LEU A 160 15.77 -16.52 7.44
CA LEU A 160 17.14 -16.15 7.12
C LEU A 160 18.11 -17.30 7.38
N SER A 161 19.20 -17.34 6.61
CA SER A 161 20.34 -18.20 6.90
C SER A 161 20.99 -17.85 8.25
N GLU A 162 21.73 -18.79 8.85
CA GLU A 162 22.44 -18.53 10.10
C GLU A 162 23.38 -17.32 10.00
N HIS A 163 24.04 -17.17 8.84
CA HIS A 163 24.90 -16.02 8.56
C HIS A 163 24.11 -14.71 8.56
N ASP A 164 23.03 -14.62 7.78
CA ASP A 164 22.26 -13.37 7.64
C ASP A 164 21.53 -12.96 8.92
N GLN A 165 21.25 -13.90 9.82
CA GLN A 165 20.64 -13.58 11.12
C GLN A 165 21.55 -12.71 12.00
N THR A 166 22.87 -12.79 11.80
CA THR A 166 23.88 -12.10 12.62
C THR A 166 24.32 -10.75 12.08
N VAL A 167 24.11 -10.50 10.78
CA VAL A 167 24.52 -9.26 10.13
C VAL A 167 23.41 -8.18 10.15
N PRO A 168 23.78 -6.89 10.09
CA PRO A 168 22.82 -5.82 9.85
C PRO A 168 22.12 -5.98 8.50
N ILE A 169 20.82 -5.71 8.41
CA ILE A 169 20.03 -5.90 7.17
C ILE A 169 20.55 -4.94 6.08
N GLU A 170 20.99 -3.76 6.49
CA GLU A 170 21.54 -2.70 5.65
C GLU A 170 22.82 -3.16 4.93
N SER A 171 23.54 -4.15 5.48
CA SER A 171 24.75 -4.72 4.88
C SER A 171 24.47 -5.80 3.83
N LEU A 172 23.23 -6.32 3.76
CA LEU A 172 22.85 -7.30 2.75
C LEU A 172 22.79 -6.66 1.36
N PRO A 173 23.01 -7.43 0.27
CA PRO A 173 22.81 -6.95 -1.10
C PRO A 173 21.40 -6.37 -1.30
N GLU A 174 21.27 -5.35 -2.16
CA GLU A 174 19.99 -4.67 -2.41
C GLU A 174 18.86 -5.64 -2.78
N SER A 175 19.10 -6.52 -3.75
CA SER A 175 18.15 -7.57 -4.15
C SER A 175 17.72 -8.49 -2.99
N LYS A 176 18.60 -8.72 -2.01
CA LYS A 176 18.28 -9.53 -0.83
C LYS A 176 17.46 -8.73 0.19
N ARG A 177 17.70 -7.42 0.31
CA ARG A 177 16.86 -6.51 1.12
C ARG A 177 15.46 -6.36 0.53
N ASP A 178 15.33 -6.39 -0.80
CA ASP A 178 14.02 -6.41 -1.48
C ASP A 178 13.24 -7.68 -1.13
N VAL A 179 13.89 -8.85 -1.20
CA VAL A 179 13.30 -10.14 -0.79
C VAL A 179 12.95 -10.14 0.69
N TYR A 180 13.82 -9.62 1.56
CA TYR A 180 13.54 -9.48 2.99
C TYR A 180 12.27 -8.65 3.25
N THR A 181 12.16 -7.50 2.57
CA THR A 181 10.99 -6.60 2.68
C THR A 181 9.72 -7.29 2.19
N PHE A 182 9.83 -8.03 1.07
CA PHE A 182 8.72 -8.80 0.54
C PHE A 182 8.25 -9.91 1.50
N TYR A 183 9.17 -10.67 2.09
CA TYR A 183 8.86 -11.68 3.10
C TYR A 183 8.11 -11.05 4.28
N PHE A 184 8.57 -9.92 4.79
CA PHE A 184 7.87 -9.20 5.85
C PHE A 184 6.43 -8.84 5.44
N MET A 185 6.23 -8.30 4.23
CA MET A 185 4.89 -7.93 3.74
C MET A 185 3.96 -9.14 3.64
N ILE A 186 4.41 -10.22 3.02
CA ILE A 186 3.61 -11.44 2.84
C ILE A 186 3.29 -12.13 4.17
N LEU A 187 4.25 -12.17 5.10
CA LEU A 187 4.03 -12.72 6.44
C LEU A 187 3.00 -11.91 7.24
N LYS A 188 2.89 -10.61 6.97
CA LYS A 188 1.86 -9.71 7.50
C LYS A 188 0.52 -9.80 6.75
N GLY A 189 0.44 -10.55 5.65
CA GLY A 189 -0.75 -10.65 4.82
C GLY A 189 -0.97 -9.44 3.90
N TYR A 190 0.06 -8.62 3.67
CA TYR A 190 0.03 -7.58 2.65
C TYR A 190 0.54 -8.11 1.31
N VAL A 191 0.04 -7.53 0.23
CA VAL A 191 0.64 -7.63 -1.10
C VAL A 191 1.45 -6.36 -1.42
N PRO A 192 2.46 -6.43 -2.30
CA PRO A 192 3.17 -5.25 -2.79
C PRO A 192 2.21 -4.17 -3.29
N SER A 193 2.43 -2.91 -2.92
CA SER A 193 1.64 -1.83 -3.49
C SER A 193 2.07 -1.60 -4.94
N ILE A 194 1.15 -1.07 -5.76
CA ILE A 194 1.41 -0.85 -7.19
C ILE A 194 2.67 -0.01 -7.44
N GLU A 195 3.00 0.93 -6.57
CA GLU A 195 4.15 1.83 -6.70
C GLU A 195 5.50 1.14 -6.40
N GLN A 196 5.47 -0.04 -5.77
CA GLN A 196 6.68 -0.78 -5.41
C GLN A 196 7.19 -1.62 -6.57
N GLN A 197 8.51 -1.68 -6.73
CA GLN A 197 9.15 -2.51 -7.75
C GLN A 197 8.82 -4.01 -7.58
N ALA A 198 8.65 -4.47 -6.33
CA ALA A 198 8.21 -5.82 -5.99
C ALA A 198 6.85 -6.21 -6.60
N TRP A 199 5.96 -5.24 -6.86
CA TRP A 199 4.67 -5.51 -7.54
C TRP A 199 4.89 -5.94 -9.00
N ILE A 200 5.93 -5.43 -9.66
CA ILE A 200 6.33 -5.87 -10.99
C ILE A 200 7.13 -7.16 -10.90
N ASP A 201 8.19 -7.15 -10.09
CA ASP A 201 9.20 -8.21 -10.11
C ASP A 201 8.63 -9.57 -9.63
N PHE A 202 7.70 -9.53 -8.68
CA PHE A 202 7.02 -10.73 -8.15
C PHE A 202 5.64 -10.95 -8.77
N GLY A 203 5.39 -10.35 -9.94
CA GLY A 203 4.32 -10.76 -10.86
C GLY A 203 2.90 -10.31 -10.54
N PHE A 204 2.68 -9.53 -9.48
CA PHE A 204 1.39 -8.90 -9.20
C PHE A 204 0.91 -8.00 -10.35
N CYS A 205 1.84 -7.41 -11.10
CA CYS A 205 1.54 -6.63 -12.29
C CYS A 205 0.80 -7.41 -13.39
N SER A 206 0.95 -8.74 -13.44
CA SER A 206 0.29 -9.62 -14.39
C SER A 206 -1.16 -9.94 -14.04
N CYS A 207 -1.55 -9.72 -12.78
CA CYS A 207 -2.91 -9.95 -12.31
C CYS A 207 -3.91 -9.03 -13.02
N LYS A 208 -5.09 -9.54 -13.33
CA LYS A 208 -6.19 -8.74 -13.90
C LYS A 208 -6.69 -7.73 -12.88
N TYR A 209 -7.02 -6.53 -13.36
CA TYR A 209 -7.71 -5.55 -12.55
C TYR A 209 -9.16 -5.98 -12.38
N VAL A 210 -9.62 -6.16 -11.14
CA VAL A 210 -11.01 -6.52 -10.86
C VAL A 210 -11.60 -5.47 -9.92
N ASN A 211 -12.63 -4.77 -10.41
CA ASN A 211 -13.34 -3.71 -9.66
C ASN A 211 -14.61 -4.22 -8.95
N SER A 212 -14.79 -5.54 -8.86
CA SER A 212 -16.00 -6.18 -8.36
C SER A 212 -15.77 -6.67 -6.93
N PHE A 213 -16.67 -6.29 -6.02
CA PHE A 213 -16.67 -6.70 -4.61
C PHE A 213 -16.89 -8.21 -4.41
N PHE A 214 -17.30 -8.94 -5.45
CA PHE A 214 -17.71 -10.34 -5.38
C PHE A 214 -16.70 -11.31 -6.01
N ASP A 215 -15.73 -10.81 -6.77
CA ASP A 215 -14.71 -11.64 -7.40
C ASP A 215 -13.45 -11.67 -6.54
N VAL A 216 -12.86 -12.86 -6.41
CA VAL A 216 -11.55 -13.02 -5.78
C VAL A 216 -10.53 -12.31 -6.68
N THR A 217 -9.97 -11.21 -6.18
CA THR A 217 -8.92 -10.47 -6.87
C THR A 217 -7.68 -11.37 -7.00
N GLU A 218 -7.10 -11.41 -8.21
CA GLU A 218 -5.94 -12.29 -8.49
C GLU A 218 -4.71 -11.93 -7.64
N GLU A 219 -4.54 -10.66 -7.27
CA GLU A 219 -3.42 -10.19 -6.45
C GLU A 219 -3.40 -10.80 -5.03
N PRO A 220 -4.48 -10.75 -4.22
CA PRO A 220 -4.56 -11.49 -2.96
C PRO A 220 -4.32 -12.98 -3.12
N ARG A 221 -4.88 -13.62 -4.16
CA ARG A 221 -4.62 -15.05 -4.41
C ARG A 221 -3.14 -15.32 -4.65
N LEU A 222 -2.45 -14.50 -5.44
CA LEU A 222 -1.01 -14.62 -5.63
C LEU A 222 -0.24 -14.39 -4.32
N GLY A 223 -0.68 -13.43 -3.50
CA GLY A 223 -0.14 -13.20 -2.16
C GLY A 223 -0.26 -14.43 -1.24
N ASP A 224 -1.41 -15.12 -1.27
CA ASP A 224 -1.64 -16.36 -0.52
C ASP A 224 -0.72 -17.50 -0.97
N LEU A 225 -0.44 -17.62 -2.28
CA LEU A 225 0.51 -18.60 -2.81
C LEU A 225 1.94 -18.33 -2.33
N TYR A 226 2.37 -17.06 -2.35
CA TYR A 226 3.65 -16.68 -1.75
C TYR A 226 3.69 -16.99 -0.26
N ARG A 227 2.59 -16.75 0.46
CA ARG A 227 2.48 -17.05 1.88
C ARG A 227 2.55 -18.55 2.16
N GLU A 228 1.91 -19.38 1.35
CA GLU A 228 2.04 -20.84 1.41
C GLU A 228 3.48 -21.29 1.16
N LEU A 229 4.13 -20.76 0.12
CA LEU A 229 5.53 -21.06 -0.19
C LEU A 229 6.45 -20.75 0.99
N ILE A 230 6.28 -19.60 1.64
CA ILE A 230 7.10 -19.18 2.77
C ILE A 230 6.80 -20.04 4.01
N ILE A 231 5.53 -20.10 4.43
CA ILE A 231 5.15 -20.67 5.73
C ILE A 231 5.06 -22.19 5.67
N GLN A 232 4.32 -22.74 4.71
CA GLN A 232 4.03 -24.18 4.67
C GLN A 232 5.14 -24.97 4.02
N LYS A 233 5.75 -24.43 2.96
CA LYS A 233 6.85 -25.08 2.23
C LYS A 233 8.22 -24.71 2.77
N GLY A 234 8.28 -23.76 3.71
CA GLY A 234 9.49 -23.38 4.43
C GLY A 234 10.55 -22.71 3.56
N CYS A 235 10.17 -22.06 2.45
CA CYS A 235 11.09 -21.42 1.51
C CYS A 235 11.93 -20.35 2.22
N LYS A 236 13.25 -20.56 2.27
CA LYS A 236 14.19 -19.62 2.90
C LYS A 236 14.45 -18.42 1.99
N ILE A 237 14.89 -17.32 2.59
CA ILE A 237 15.23 -16.09 1.86
C ILE A 237 16.31 -16.35 0.81
N ASP A 238 17.32 -17.18 1.11
CA ASP A 238 18.39 -17.48 0.16
C ASP A 238 17.85 -18.23 -1.08
N GLU A 239 17.03 -19.26 -0.88
CA GLU A 239 16.41 -19.99 -2.00
C GLU A 239 15.56 -19.08 -2.88
N PHE A 240 14.78 -18.17 -2.27
CA PHE A 240 13.99 -17.20 -3.00
C PHE A 240 14.85 -16.15 -3.70
N HIS A 241 15.90 -15.68 -3.02
CA HIS A 241 16.83 -14.68 -3.55
C HIS A 241 17.59 -15.23 -4.75
N ASP A 242 18.05 -16.48 -4.72
CA ASP A 242 18.66 -17.15 -5.85
C ASP A 242 17.69 -17.23 -7.05
N ALA A 243 16.43 -17.61 -6.79
CA ALA A 243 15.39 -17.63 -7.81
C ALA A 243 15.08 -16.23 -8.36
N TYR A 244 15.19 -15.19 -7.53
CA TYR A 244 15.03 -13.80 -7.95
C TYR A 244 16.20 -13.33 -8.83
N LEU A 245 17.43 -13.69 -8.49
CA LEU A 245 18.59 -13.35 -9.31
C LEU A 245 18.57 -14.06 -10.67
N SER A 246 18.15 -15.33 -10.69
CA SER A 246 18.07 -16.13 -11.91
C SER A 246 16.85 -15.81 -12.78
N GLY A 247 15.80 -15.21 -12.21
CA GLY A 247 14.50 -15.03 -12.86
C GLY A 247 13.60 -16.26 -12.83
N SER A 248 13.87 -17.24 -11.94
CA SER A 248 13.11 -18.50 -11.83
C SER A 248 12.11 -18.53 -10.66
N ILE A 249 11.58 -17.37 -10.22
CA ILE A 249 10.59 -17.30 -9.12
C ILE A 249 9.32 -18.08 -9.46
N LEU A 250 8.82 -17.96 -10.71
CA LEU A 250 7.64 -18.70 -11.13
C LEU A 250 7.85 -20.22 -11.08
N ASP A 251 9.05 -20.70 -11.41
CA ASP A 251 9.39 -22.12 -11.30
C ASP A 251 9.46 -22.56 -9.85
N LEU A 252 9.98 -21.70 -8.96
CA LEU A 252 10.00 -21.93 -7.52
C LEU A 252 8.58 -22.08 -6.96
N LEU A 253 7.64 -21.21 -7.36
CA LEU A 253 6.22 -21.33 -7.00
C LEU A 253 5.63 -22.64 -7.54
N LYS A 254 5.81 -22.92 -8.84
CA LYS A 254 5.28 -24.11 -9.52
C LYS A 254 5.76 -25.43 -8.91
N ARG A 255 7.03 -25.49 -8.49
CA ARG A 255 7.63 -26.68 -7.87
C ARG A 255 7.03 -27.00 -6.49
N LYS A 256 6.43 -26.01 -5.83
CA LYS A 256 6.01 -26.11 -4.42
C LYS A 256 4.48 -25.98 -4.24
N CYS A 257 3.73 -25.56 -5.27
CA CYS A 257 2.27 -25.52 -5.26
C CYS A 257 1.61 -26.89 -5.47
N ASN A 258 0.32 -26.98 -5.10
CA ASN A 258 -0.55 -28.08 -5.50
C ASN A 258 -1.01 -27.92 -6.96
N SER A 259 -1.58 -28.97 -7.56
CA SER A 259 -1.97 -28.98 -8.98
C SER A 259 -2.93 -27.85 -9.37
N ASN A 260 -3.88 -27.50 -8.51
CA ASN A 260 -4.88 -26.47 -8.81
C ASN A 260 -4.25 -25.09 -8.88
N ASP A 261 -3.31 -24.79 -7.99
CA ASP A 261 -2.62 -23.51 -7.96
C ASP A 261 -1.61 -23.39 -9.10
N CYS A 262 -0.93 -24.48 -9.47
CA CYS A 262 -0.03 -24.49 -10.62
C CYS A 262 -0.78 -24.31 -11.95
N ASN A 263 -1.99 -24.88 -12.06
CA ASN A 263 -2.89 -24.61 -13.20
C ASN A 263 -3.32 -23.15 -13.23
N TRP A 264 -3.75 -22.60 -12.09
CA TRP A 264 -4.16 -21.20 -12.00
C TRP A 264 -3.04 -20.21 -12.37
N LEU A 265 -1.82 -20.42 -11.87
CA LEU A 265 -0.66 -19.60 -12.25
C LEU A 265 -0.45 -19.57 -13.77
N SER A 266 -0.72 -20.68 -14.44
CA SER A 266 -0.58 -20.81 -15.89
C SER A 266 -1.76 -20.20 -16.65
N GLU A 267 -2.99 -20.42 -16.19
CA GLU A 267 -4.23 -19.87 -16.78
C GLU A 267 -4.33 -18.34 -16.64
N SER A 268 -3.93 -17.79 -15.49
CA SER A 268 -3.81 -16.34 -15.27
C SER A 268 -2.57 -15.75 -15.95
N LYS A 269 -1.72 -16.60 -16.56
CA LYS A 269 -0.46 -16.28 -17.24
C LYS A 269 0.42 -15.35 -16.39
N ILE A 270 0.63 -15.70 -15.12
CA ILE A 270 1.45 -14.90 -14.20
C ILE A 270 2.89 -14.87 -14.69
N GLU A 271 3.45 -13.68 -14.84
CA GLU A 271 4.86 -13.47 -15.22
C GLU A 271 5.62 -12.84 -14.04
N THR A 272 6.72 -13.47 -13.63
CA THR A 272 7.68 -12.91 -12.66
C THR A 272 8.94 -12.45 -13.40
N ARG A 273 9.73 -11.58 -12.79
CA ARG A 273 10.94 -11.01 -13.40
C ARG A 273 12.12 -11.12 -12.44
N GLY A 274 13.28 -11.47 -12.97
CA GLY A 274 14.50 -11.48 -12.18
C GLY A 274 15.05 -10.07 -11.91
N TYR A 275 15.95 -9.97 -10.94
CA TYR A 275 16.56 -8.70 -10.53
C TYR A 275 17.24 -8.00 -11.72
N HIS A 276 16.82 -6.76 -12.01
CA HIS A 276 17.28 -5.95 -13.15
C HIS A 276 17.14 -6.58 -14.55
N GLN A 277 16.42 -7.69 -14.73
CA GLN A 277 16.18 -8.26 -16.06
C GLN A 277 15.23 -7.36 -16.88
N PRO A 278 15.21 -7.39 -18.21
CA PRO A 278 14.19 -6.65 -18.97
C PRO A 278 12.77 -7.13 -18.65
N THR A 279 11.76 -6.27 -18.78
CA THR A 279 10.34 -6.64 -18.67
C THR A 279 9.50 -5.90 -19.69
N LYS A 280 8.27 -6.36 -19.95
CA LYS A 280 7.34 -5.73 -20.88
C LYS A 280 6.97 -4.35 -20.36
N SER A 281 7.09 -3.33 -21.21
CA SER A 281 6.78 -1.94 -20.85
C SER A 281 5.33 -1.70 -20.44
N VAL A 282 4.41 -2.61 -20.81
CA VAL A 282 3.00 -2.56 -20.41
C VAL A 282 2.79 -2.61 -18.89
N TYR A 283 3.69 -3.29 -18.17
CA TYR A 283 3.59 -3.37 -16.71
C TYR A 283 3.91 -2.03 -16.05
N TYR A 284 4.88 -1.29 -16.60
CA TYR A 284 5.16 0.08 -16.21
C TYR A 284 4.04 1.05 -16.63
N LEU A 285 3.39 0.82 -17.78
CA LEU A 285 2.20 1.58 -18.16
C LEU A 285 1.09 1.38 -17.12
N LYS A 286 0.81 0.11 -16.76
CA LYS A 286 -0.22 -0.23 -15.77
C LYS A 286 0.08 0.43 -14.42
N GLN A 287 1.34 0.36 -13.98
CA GLN A 287 1.82 1.04 -12.77
C GLN A 287 1.63 2.55 -12.84
N TYR A 288 2.05 3.19 -13.93
CA TYR A 288 1.94 4.65 -14.12
C TYR A 288 0.50 5.14 -14.16
N VAL A 289 -0.39 4.38 -14.80
CA VAL A 289 -1.78 4.78 -15.01
C VAL A 289 -2.61 4.61 -13.75
N LEU A 290 -2.44 3.49 -13.03
CA LEU A 290 -3.20 3.19 -11.82
C LEU A 290 -2.57 3.78 -10.54
N GLY A 291 -1.27 4.08 -10.54
CA GLY A 291 -0.58 4.72 -9.42
C GLY A 291 -0.83 6.23 -9.33
N GLU A 292 -0.94 6.73 -8.10
CA GLU A 292 -1.15 8.16 -7.84
C GLU A 292 0.14 8.96 -7.99
N SER A 293 1.26 8.42 -7.50
CA SER A 293 2.55 9.14 -7.43
C SER A 293 3.67 8.47 -8.26
N VAL A 294 3.31 7.80 -9.35
CA VAL A 294 4.28 7.11 -10.22
C VAL A 294 4.76 8.02 -11.34
N SER A 295 6.08 8.09 -11.54
CA SER A 295 6.68 8.85 -12.64
C SER A 295 6.55 8.11 -13.98
N LEU A 296 6.42 8.87 -15.07
CA LEU A 296 6.33 8.29 -16.41
C LEU A 296 7.69 7.72 -16.84
N GLN A 297 7.77 6.40 -17.00
CA GLN A 297 8.97 5.71 -17.46
C GLN A 297 9.29 6.04 -18.94
N PRO A 298 10.57 6.12 -19.35
CA PRO A 298 10.94 6.42 -20.74
C PRO A 298 10.36 5.42 -21.75
N SER A 299 10.37 4.13 -21.43
CA SER A 299 9.76 3.09 -22.27
C SER A 299 8.27 3.34 -22.46
N VAL A 300 7.54 3.65 -21.37
CA VAL A 300 6.11 3.95 -21.43
C VAL A 300 5.85 5.21 -22.25
N ASN A 301 6.72 6.22 -22.10
CA ASN A 301 6.62 7.48 -22.83
C ASN A 301 6.65 7.26 -24.35
N VAL A 302 7.53 6.36 -24.82
CA VAL A 302 7.71 6.05 -26.23
C VAL A 302 6.67 5.03 -26.71
N ASP A 303 6.61 3.87 -26.06
CA ASP A 303 5.87 2.70 -26.51
C ASP A 303 4.36 2.96 -26.58
N TYR A 304 3.83 3.70 -25.61
CA TYR A 304 2.40 3.98 -25.47
C TYR A 304 2.02 5.40 -25.86
N GLY A 305 2.95 6.13 -26.48
CA GLY A 305 2.67 7.34 -27.25
C GLY A 305 2.44 8.62 -26.45
N PHE A 306 2.79 8.64 -25.15
CA PHE A 306 2.80 9.87 -24.36
C PHE A 306 3.79 10.92 -24.89
N MET A 307 4.85 10.49 -25.59
CA MET A 307 5.79 11.38 -26.27
C MET A 307 5.13 12.23 -27.37
N ASN A 308 3.95 11.81 -27.88
CA ASN A 308 3.20 12.53 -28.89
C ASN A 308 2.30 13.64 -28.30
N CYS A 309 2.12 13.66 -26.97
CA CYS A 309 1.33 14.69 -26.28
C CYS A 309 2.15 15.98 -26.14
N ARG A 310 1.55 17.11 -26.52
CA ARG A 310 2.17 18.44 -26.46
C ARG A 310 1.85 19.20 -25.18
N THR A 311 0.76 18.83 -24.51
CA THR A 311 0.28 19.47 -23.28
C THR A 311 0.04 18.46 -22.18
N GLU A 312 0.04 18.91 -20.93
CA GLU A 312 -0.29 18.07 -19.77
C GLU A 312 -1.74 17.59 -19.80
N ASP A 313 -2.65 18.36 -20.40
CA ASP A 313 -4.05 17.93 -20.59
C ASP A 313 -4.16 16.78 -21.60
N GLU A 314 -3.38 16.81 -22.68
CA GLU A 314 -3.31 15.68 -23.62
C GLU A 314 -2.73 14.43 -22.94
N LYS A 315 -1.68 14.57 -22.11
CA LYS A 315 -1.13 13.45 -21.34
C LYS A 315 -2.13 12.89 -20.33
N ARG A 316 -2.84 13.76 -19.59
CA ARG A 316 -3.87 13.36 -18.62
C ARG A 316 -5.02 12.64 -19.33
N HIS A 317 -5.44 13.13 -20.48
CA HIS A 317 -6.47 12.48 -21.28
C HIS A 317 -6.02 11.08 -21.77
N LEU A 318 -4.79 10.95 -22.27
CA LEU A 318 -4.25 9.65 -22.68
C LEU A 318 -4.10 8.68 -21.49
N LYS A 319 -3.63 9.16 -20.33
CA LYS A 319 -3.59 8.39 -19.08
C LYS A 319 -4.99 7.86 -18.72
N ASN A 320 -6.02 8.70 -18.80
CA ASN A 320 -7.40 8.30 -18.52
C ASN A 320 -7.95 7.26 -19.52
N ILE A 321 -7.57 7.32 -20.80
CA ILE A 321 -7.95 6.30 -21.79
C ILE A 321 -7.34 4.95 -21.41
N TYR A 322 -6.04 4.91 -21.10
CA TYR A 322 -5.40 3.67 -20.65
C TYR A 322 -5.96 3.20 -19.31
N GLU A 323 -6.40 4.10 -18.42
CA GLU A 323 -7.02 3.72 -17.16
C GLU A 323 -8.35 3.00 -17.40
N LYS A 324 -9.21 3.56 -18.25
CA LYS A 324 -10.46 2.92 -18.69
C LYS A 324 -10.20 1.57 -19.35
N LEU A 325 -9.16 1.49 -20.19
CA LEU A 325 -8.76 0.25 -20.87
C LEU A 325 -8.37 -0.82 -19.86
N ILE A 326 -7.45 -0.50 -18.93
CA ILE A 326 -6.94 -1.45 -17.92
C ILE A 326 -8.06 -1.95 -17.00
N LYS A 327 -9.03 -1.09 -16.68
CA LYS A 327 -10.18 -1.44 -15.83
C LYS A 327 -11.26 -2.25 -16.56
N ASN A 328 -11.15 -2.43 -17.87
CA ASN A 328 -12.09 -3.21 -18.67
C ASN A 328 -11.84 -4.71 -18.47
N SER A 329 -12.90 -5.51 -18.34
CA SER A 329 -12.79 -6.97 -18.13
C SER A 329 -12.18 -7.75 -19.30
N GLN A 330 -12.25 -7.20 -20.52
CA GLN A 330 -11.66 -7.79 -21.72
C GLN A 330 -10.16 -7.49 -21.87
N PHE A 331 -9.61 -6.60 -21.03
CA PHE A 331 -8.23 -6.18 -21.16
C PHE A 331 -7.25 -7.26 -20.66
N ASP A 332 -6.27 -7.57 -21.50
CA ASP A 332 -5.07 -8.32 -21.14
C ASP A 332 -3.83 -7.44 -21.41
N PRO A 333 -2.92 -7.27 -20.42
CA PRO A 333 -1.70 -6.47 -20.62
C PRO A 333 -0.79 -7.04 -21.71
N ARG A 334 -0.76 -8.36 -21.90
CA ARG A 334 0.11 -9.03 -22.88
C ARG A 334 -0.36 -8.70 -24.30
N ASP A 335 -1.67 -8.74 -24.54
CA ASP A 335 -2.28 -8.39 -25.83
C ASP A 335 -2.01 -6.92 -26.21
N LEU A 336 -2.04 -5.99 -25.24
CA LEU A 336 -1.65 -4.59 -25.48
C LEU A 336 -0.16 -4.45 -25.82
N HIS A 337 0.72 -5.22 -25.16
CA HIS A 337 2.15 -5.19 -25.46
C HIS A 337 2.44 -5.75 -26.86
N GLU A 338 1.76 -6.83 -27.26
CA GLU A 338 1.85 -7.37 -28.62
C GLU A 338 1.33 -6.35 -29.65
N ALA A 339 0.19 -5.70 -29.37
CA ALA A 339 -0.32 -4.63 -30.21
C ALA A 339 0.66 -3.44 -30.30
N CYS A 340 1.38 -3.14 -29.22
CA CYS A 340 2.43 -2.12 -29.20
C CYS A 340 3.57 -2.46 -30.17
N ILE A 341 4.15 -3.66 -30.05
CA ILE A 341 5.24 -4.13 -30.91
C ILE A 341 4.79 -4.28 -32.37
N ALA A 342 3.51 -4.57 -32.62
CA ALA A 342 2.95 -4.64 -33.96
C ALA A 342 2.59 -3.27 -34.57
N GLY A 343 2.72 -2.15 -33.83
CA GLY A 343 2.29 -0.82 -34.27
C GLY A 343 0.76 -0.67 -34.39
N LYS A 344 0.00 -1.49 -33.65
CA LYS A 344 -1.48 -1.64 -33.74
C LYS A 344 -2.23 -1.17 -32.49
N ILE A 345 -1.61 -0.35 -31.63
CA ILE A 345 -2.23 0.12 -30.37
C ILE A 345 -3.59 0.78 -30.63
N PHE A 346 -3.70 1.67 -31.62
CA PHE A 346 -4.96 2.37 -31.92
C PHE A 346 -6.12 1.39 -32.18
N SER A 347 -5.88 0.37 -33.01
CA SER A 347 -6.87 -0.64 -33.34
C SER A 347 -7.25 -1.50 -32.13
N TYR A 348 -6.25 -1.90 -31.32
CA TYR A 348 -6.50 -2.68 -30.10
C TYR A 348 -7.34 -1.89 -29.10
N VAL A 349 -6.96 -0.64 -28.78
CA VAL A 349 -7.71 0.21 -27.86
C VAL A 349 -9.13 0.45 -28.36
N GLY A 350 -9.31 0.73 -29.66
CA GLY A 350 -10.63 0.93 -30.25
C GLY A 350 -11.52 -0.32 -30.25
N SER A 351 -10.94 -1.52 -30.24
CA SER A 351 -11.71 -2.77 -30.14
C SER A 351 -12.32 -3.00 -28.76
N ILE A 352 -11.65 -2.54 -27.69
CA ILE A 352 -12.11 -2.69 -26.30
C ILE A 352 -12.93 -1.48 -25.86
N LEU A 353 -12.60 -0.28 -26.37
CA LEU A 353 -13.26 1.00 -26.05
C LEU A 353 -13.85 1.64 -27.33
N PRO A 354 -14.88 1.05 -27.96
CA PRO A 354 -15.41 1.52 -29.24
C PRO A 354 -16.05 2.93 -29.16
N ASP A 355 -16.56 3.32 -27.99
CA ASP A 355 -17.23 4.61 -27.79
C ASP A 355 -16.27 5.75 -27.40
N GLU A 356 -14.98 5.45 -27.17
CA GLU A 356 -13.99 6.46 -26.78
C GLU A 356 -13.51 7.24 -28.01
N ALA A 357 -13.48 8.57 -27.93
CA ALA A 357 -13.01 9.43 -29.02
C ALA A 357 -11.47 9.38 -29.17
N LEU A 358 -10.96 8.35 -29.84
CA LEU A 358 -9.52 8.13 -29.99
C LEU A 358 -8.91 9.06 -31.06
N LYS A 359 -7.80 9.73 -30.70
CA LYS A 359 -6.99 10.50 -31.66
C LYS A 359 -5.79 9.67 -32.09
N GLY A 360 -5.80 9.18 -33.34
CA GLY A 360 -4.75 8.29 -33.86
C GLY A 360 -3.31 8.80 -33.72
N LYS A 361 -3.10 10.13 -33.71
CA LYS A 361 -1.78 10.73 -33.48
C LYS A 361 -1.14 10.33 -32.14
N PHE A 362 -1.93 10.04 -31.11
CA PHE A 362 -1.40 9.71 -29.79
C PHE A 362 -0.85 8.29 -29.72
N PHE A 363 -1.37 7.37 -30.54
CA PHE A 363 -1.04 5.95 -30.47
C PHE A 363 0.06 5.54 -31.46
N LYS A 364 0.78 6.51 -32.03
CA LYS A 364 1.95 6.24 -32.88
C LYS A 364 3.16 5.94 -32.00
N ASN A 365 3.90 4.90 -32.35
CA ASN A 365 5.15 4.55 -31.71
C ASN A 365 6.18 4.14 -32.79
N PRO A 366 7.44 3.87 -32.43
CA PRO A 366 8.48 3.49 -33.39
C PRO A 366 8.32 2.08 -34.00
N TYR A 367 7.32 1.31 -33.58
CA TYR A 367 7.17 -0.10 -33.93
C TYR A 367 6.26 -0.32 -35.16
N PRO A 368 6.43 -1.44 -35.89
CA PRO A 368 7.51 -2.42 -35.73
C PRO A 368 8.86 -1.81 -36.12
N LEU A 369 9.90 -2.12 -35.35
CA LEU A 369 11.27 -1.71 -35.69
C LEU A 369 11.64 -2.42 -37.00
N LYS A 370 12.20 -1.69 -37.96
CA LYS A 370 12.74 -2.31 -39.17
C LYS A 370 13.90 -3.20 -38.76
N ASP A 371 14.00 -4.39 -39.35
CA ASP A 371 15.20 -5.20 -39.22
C ASP A 371 16.38 -4.34 -39.70
N PHE A 372 17.40 -4.23 -38.84
CA PHE A 372 18.67 -3.67 -39.25
C PHE A 372 19.41 -4.79 -40.00
N ASP A 373 19.37 -4.74 -41.34
CA ASP A 373 20.21 -5.57 -42.21
C ASP A 373 21.72 -5.37 -41.92
#